data_AF-A0A2V2VMD5-F1
#
_entry.id   AF-A0A2V2VMD5-F1
#
_cell.length_a   1.000
_cell.length_b   1.000
_cell.length_c   1.000
_cell.angle_alpha   90.00
_cell.angle_beta   90.00
_cell.angle_gamma   90.00
#
_symmetry.space_group_name_H-M   'P 1'
#
loop_
_entity.id
_entity.type
_entity.pdbx_description
1 polymer ?
#
loop_
_entity_poly.entity_id
_entity_poly.type
_entity_poly.pdbx_seq_one_letter_code
_entity_poly.pdbx_strand_id
1 'polypeptide(L)'
;MASSMDGTRSTWRGVQFFVDVDVLLTFRTVTLSDLEGQPGQPQRRIAVVDGKAVSVVSYPAASFFLKTLRATGNSVVLVTPWKTEKTASLLRLFGWDAFDEIRTILREPGHENFRLSCLNCTLEEYPVSVVVTTSRAAWHTAVWSQVVEVRHETNYPCQSLALLRALSCCLRIAECRVRFPHTAVSSCISFSRARLFSQYRFYLSPEVTDPSSVVMMINEYGGYLVSKYEDATHYVIEEGENSFSCTLQKPRLSREDGERSSSLSSSDSEGSDSSSAALIDVERESSVSLNSDSGEEDNGGASGKSRILVTMRSKKKRLFMPQCCHL
;
A
#
# COMPACT_ATOMS: atom_id res chain seq x y z
N MET A 1 14.14 -18.66 51.67
CA MET A 1 14.53 -17.87 50.49
C MET A 1 14.62 -18.82 49.31
N ALA A 2 13.62 -18.81 48.44
CA ALA A 2 13.66 -19.49 47.16
C ALA A 2 13.28 -18.44 46.11
N SER A 3 14.26 -17.96 45.35
CA SER A 3 14.01 -17.06 44.22
C SER A 3 13.38 -17.89 43.11
N SER A 4 12.10 -17.69 42.85
CA SER A 4 11.48 -18.13 41.59
C SER A 4 12.12 -17.30 40.48
N MET A 5 13.14 -17.84 39.83
CA MET A 5 13.50 -17.43 38.49
C MET A 5 12.46 -18.06 37.57
N ASP A 6 11.28 -17.46 37.51
CA ASP A 6 10.34 -17.72 36.42
C ASP A 6 11.04 -17.28 35.14
N GLY A 7 11.48 -18.28 34.38
CA GLY A 7 12.09 -18.10 33.09
C GLY A 7 11.16 -17.27 32.22
N THR A 8 11.59 -16.06 31.90
CA THR A 8 11.08 -15.27 30.79
C THR A 8 11.37 -16.04 29.50
N ARG A 9 10.52 -17.03 29.22
CA ARG A 9 10.32 -17.48 27.85
C ARG A 9 10.00 -16.21 27.08
N SER A 10 10.93 -15.80 26.22
CA SER A 10 10.73 -14.78 25.21
C SER A 10 9.58 -15.24 24.33
N THR A 11 8.35 -14.96 24.77
CA THR A 11 7.16 -15.12 23.95
C THR A 11 7.32 -14.13 22.82
N TRP A 12 7.48 -14.66 21.62
CA TRP A 12 7.45 -13.86 20.41
C TRP A 12 6.25 -12.91 20.50
N ARG A 13 6.53 -11.60 20.49
CA ARG A 13 5.49 -10.57 20.40
C ARG A 13 5.41 -10.18 18.93
N GLY A 14 4.22 -10.37 18.37
CA GLY A 14 3.87 -9.91 17.03
C GLY A 14 3.92 -8.39 16.92
N VAL A 15 3.42 -7.87 15.80
CA VAL A 15 3.29 -6.43 15.60
C VAL A 15 2.11 -5.91 16.44
N GLN A 16 2.26 -4.72 17.00
CA GLN A 16 1.14 -3.98 17.58
C GLN A 16 0.64 -2.97 16.56
N PHE A 17 -0.55 -3.22 16.00
CA PHE A 17 -1.19 -2.32 15.06
C PHE A 17 -2.12 -1.36 15.79
N PHE A 18 -1.82 -0.07 15.70
CA PHE A 18 -2.69 1.02 16.10
C PHE A 18 -3.50 1.45 14.87
N VAL A 19 -4.77 1.07 14.81
CA VAL A 19 -5.65 1.32 13.66
C VAL A 19 -6.61 2.46 13.98
N ASP A 20 -6.44 3.58 13.29
CA ASP A 20 -7.33 4.72 13.35
C ASP A 20 -8.75 4.34 12.89
N VAL A 21 -9.77 4.61 13.69
CA VAL A 21 -11.16 4.25 13.37
C VAL A 21 -11.64 4.96 12.09
N ASP A 22 -11.07 6.12 11.75
CA ASP A 22 -11.39 6.85 10.52
C ASP A 22 -10.89 6.15 9.25
N VAL A 23 -10.00 5.15 9.35
CA VAL A 23 -9.65 4.29 8.19
C VAL A 23 -10.69 3.19 7.94
N LEU A 24 -11.58 2.94 8.88
CA LEU A 24 -12.57 1.87 8.79
C LEU A 24 -13.95 2.39 8.42
N LEU A 25 -14.27 3.63 8.82
CA LEU A 25 -15.60 4.20 8.74
C LEU A 25 -15.57 5.61 8.16
N THR A 26 -16.71 6.03 7.61
CA THR A 26 -16.95 7.41 7.20
C THR A 26 -18.38 7.83 7.56
N PHE A 27 -18.56 9.12 7.82
CA PHE A 27 -19.86 9.73 8.05
C PHE A 27 -20.45 10.37 6.78
N ARG A 28 -19.82 10.14 5.63
CA ARG A 28 -20.35 10.60 4.34
C ARG A 28 -21.67 9.90 4.03
N THR A 29 -22.61 10.68 3.50
CA THR A 29 -23.88 10.14 3.02
C THR A 29 -23.63 9.37 1.73
N VAL A 30 -24.05 8.10 1.73
CA VAL A 30 -23.99 7.19 0.59
C VAL A 30 -25.37 6.58 0.39
N THR A 31 -25.82 6.46 -0.86
CA THR A 31 -27.10 5.83 -1.16
C THR A 31 -27.00 4.31 -1.04
N LEU A 32 -28.10 3.62 -0.69
CA LEU A 32 -28.05 2.16 -0.52
C LEU A 32 -27.74 1.44 -1.84
N SER A 33 -28.17 2.00 -2.97
CA SER A 33 -27.84 1.52 -4.32
C SER A 33 -26.34 1.55 -4.61
N ASP A 34 -25.59 2.48 -4.01
CA ASP A 34 -24.12 2.54 -4.20
C ASP A 34 -23.38 1.43 -3.44
N LEU A 35 -24.03 0.76 -2.49
CA LEU A 35 -23.44 -0.29 -1.65
C LEU A 35 -23.73 -1.69 -2.16
N GLU A 36 -24.84 -1.88 -2.85
CA GLU A 36 -25.29 -3.19 -3.31
C GLU A 36 -24.31 -3.77 -4.34
N GLY A 37 -23.96 -5.04 -4.17
CA GLY A 37 -23.02 -5.75 -5.06
C GLY A 37 -21.57 -5.29 -4.98
N GLN A 38 -21.21 -4.34 -4.10
CA GLN A 38 -19.83 -3.84 -4.02
C GLN A 38 -18.88 -4.88 -3.39
N PRO A 39 -17.67 -5.04 -3.94
CA PRO A 39 -16.66 -5.92 -3.35
C PRO A 39 -16.27 -5.43 -1.95
N GLY A 40 -15.99 -6.36 -1.04
CA GLY A 40 -15.66 -6.03 0.34
C GLY A 40 -16.86 -5.58 1.20
N GLN A 41 -18.08 -5.65 0.66
CA GLN A 41 -19.35 -5.50 1.38
C GLN A 41 -19.40 -4.29 2.34
N PRO A 42 -19.21 -3.05 1.84
CA PRO A 42 -19.40 -1.85 2.64
C PRO A 42 -20.84 -1.84 3.20
N GLN A 43 -20.98 -1.47 4.47
CA GLN A 43 -22.26 -1.47 5.17
C GLN A 43 -22.61 -0.06 5.58
N ARG A 44 -23.90 0.28 5.50
CA ARG A 44 -24.43 1.52 6.09
C ARG A 44 -25.25 1.19 7.32
N ARG A 45 -24.98 1.90 8.41
CA ARG A 45 -25.69 1.83 9.69
C ARG A 45 -26.12 3.23 10.11
N ILE A 46 -27.08 3.30 11.02
CA ILE A 46 -27.51 4.55 11.63
C ILE A 46 -27.05 4.52 13.09
N ALA A 47 -26.26 5.51 13.49
CA ALA A 47 -25.84 5.71 14.86
C ALA A 47 -26.56 6.92 15.44
N VAL A 48 -26.97 6.87 16.71
CA VAL A 48 -27.46 8.05 17.41
C VAL A 48 -26.29 8.70 18.15
N VAL A 49 -25.86 9.86 17.66
CA VAL A 49 -24.76 10.63 18.24
C VAL A 49 -25.33 11.92 18.80
N ASP A 50 -25.22 12.12 20.11
CA ASP A 50 -25.71 13.31 20.81
C ASP A 50 -27.18 13.65 20.47
N GLY A 51 -28.02 12.62 20.45
CA GLY A 51 -29.47 12.73 20.16
C GLY A 51 -29.83 12.87 18.68
N LYS A 52 -28.86 12.90 17.77
CA LYS A 52 -29.09 13.00 16.32
C LYS A 52 -28.78 11.67 15.62
N ALA A 53 -29.66 11.26 14.70
CA ALA A 53 -29.41 10.11 13.83
C ALA A 53 -28.38 10.49 12.76
N VAL A 54 -27.23 9.82 12.77
CA VAL A 54 -26.13 10.03 11.83
C VAL A 54 -25.90 8.75 11.04
N SER A 55 -25.78 8.89 9.73
CA SER A 55 -25.41 7.76 8.85
C SER A 55 -23.92 7.48 8.98
N VAL A 56 -23.58 6.21 9.20
CA VAL A 56 -22.19 5.74 9.29
C VAL A 56 -22.02 4.63 8.26
N VAL A 57 -20.98 4.74 7.45
CA VAL A 57 -20.69 3.80 6.37
C VAL A 57 -19.33 3.18 6.63
N SER A 58 -19.22 1.86 6.57
CA SER A 58 -17.93 1.19 6.58
C SER A 58 -17.30 1.21 5.20
N TYR A 59 -15.98 1.40 5.18
CA TYR A 59 -15.22 1.21 3.95
C TYR A 59 -15.19 -0.27 3.57
N PRO A 60 -15.09 -0.58 2.27
CA PRO A 60 -14.95 -1.95 1.79
C PRO A 60 -13.83 -2.70 2.49
N ALA A 61 -14.09 -3.96 2.84
CA ALA A 61 -13.15 -4.88 3.48
C ALA A 61 -12.71 -4.50 4.90
N ALA A 62 -13.32 -3.52 5.58
CA ALA A 62 -12.97 -3.16 6.95
C ALA A 62 -13.09 -4.32 7.95
N SER A 63 -14.17 -5.11 7.89
CA SER A 63 -14.33 -6.33 8.71
C SER A 63 -13.21 -7.35 8.44
N PHE A 64 -12.88 -7.55 7.16
CA PHE A 64 -11.85 -8.49 6.74
C PHE A 64 -10.46 -8.03 7.18
N PHE A 65 -10.18 -6.74 7.08
CA PHE A 65 -8.94 -6.10 7.53
C PHE A 65 -8.68 -6.39 9.01
N LEU A 66 -9.63 -6.06 9.90
CA LEU A 66 -9.48 -6.28 11.34
C LEU A 66 -9.32 -7.75 11.69
N LYS A 67 -10.20 -8.61 11.14
CA LYS A 67 -10.16 -10.05 11.40
C LYS A 67 -8.83 -10.67 10.96
N THR A 68 -8.29 -10.25 9.80
CA THR A 68 -7.04 -10.79 9.27
C THR A 68 -5.82 -10.33 10.08
N LEU A 69 -5.77 -9.06 10.48
CA LEU A 69 -4.70 -8.57 11.35
C LEU A 69 -4.66 -9.33 12.69
N ARG A 70 -5.82 -9.59 13.28
CA ARG A 70 -5.90 -10.36 14.53
C ARG A 70 -5.56 -11.85 14.32
N ALA A 71 -6.07 -12.46 13.26
CA ALA A 71 -5.84 -13.88 12.95
C ALA A 71 -4.37 -14.22 12.71
N THR A 72 -3.55 -13.23 12.35
CA THR A 72 -2.09 -13.39 12.18
C THR A 72 -1.29 -13.32 13.48
N GLY A 73 -1.97 -13.32 14.64
CA GLY A 73 -1.33 -13.30 15.95
C GLY A 73 -0.78 -11.94 16.37
N ASN A 74 -1.17 -10.87 15.67
CA ASN A 74 -0.79 -9.50 15.99
C ASN A 74 -1.79 -8.87 16.96
N SER A 75 -1.32 -7.91 17.74
CA SER A 75 -2.20 -7.08 18.56
C SER A 75 -2.82 -5.99 17.71
N VAL A 76 -4.12 -5.75 17.88
CA VAL A 76 -4.88 -4.73 17.15
C VAL A 76 -5.55 -3.82 18.16
N VAL A 77 -5.02 -2.60 18.28
CA VAL A 77 -5.55 -1.54 19.12
C VAL A 77 -6.23 -0.52 18.22
N LEU A 78 -7.51 -0.23 18.46
CA LEU A 78 -8.21 0.81 17.74
C LEU A 78 -7.91 2.17 18.36
N VAL A 79 -7.66 3.16 17.51
CA VAL A 79 -7.32 4.51 17.93
C VAL A 79 -8.40 5.47 17.46
N THR A 80 -8.83 6.36 18.33
CA THR A 80 -9.95 7.27 18.05
C THR A 80 -9.71 8.64 18.68
N PRO A 81 -10.06 9.75 18.01
CA PRO A 81 -10.10 11.06 18.66
C PRO A 81 -11.37 11.25 19.51
N TRP A 82 -12.30 10.30 19.50
CA TRP A 82 -13.58 10.40 20.20
C TRP A 82 -13.54 9.69 21.57
N LYS A 83 -14.61 9.87 22.36
CA LYS A 83 -14.79 9.12 23.60
C LYS A 83 -14.83 7.61 23.32
N THR A 84 -14.16 6.84 24.16
CA THR A 84 -14.03 5.38 24.03
C THR A 84 -15.39 4.68 23.98
N GLU A 85 -16.36 5.10 24.81
CA GLU A 85 -17.68 4.48 24.90
C GLU A 85 -18.51 4.72 23.63
N LYS A 86 -18.42 5.94 23.07
CA LYS A 86 -19.07 6.28 21.80
C LYS A 86 -18.47 5.47 20.66
N THR A 87 -17.15 5.37 20.61
CA THR A 87 -16.43 4.58 19.61
C THR A 87 -16.80 3.10 19.71
N ALA A 88 -16.80 2.51 20.91
CA ALA A 88 -17.21 1.13 21.13
C ALA A 88 -18.66 0.86 20.69
N SER A 89 -19.56 1.83 20.91
CA SER A 89 -20.96 1.72 20.47
C SER A 89 -21.09 1.76 18.95
N LEU A 90 -20.30 2.61 18.28
CA LEU A 90 -20.22 2.72 16.83
C LEU A 90 -19.72 1.41 16.19
N LEU A 91 -18.61 0.87 16.69
CA LEU A 91 -17.99 -0.36 16.17
C LEU A 91 -18.92 -1.58 16.32
N ARG A 92 -19.68 -1.65 17.42
CA ARG A 92 -20.68 -2.71 17.65
C ARG A 92 -21.78 -2.74 16.58
N LEU A 93 -22.14 -1.61 15.96
CA LEU A 93 -23.13 -1.58 14.86
C LEU A 93 -22.68 -2.38 13.62
N PHE A 94 -21.37 -2.58 13.47
CA PHE A 94 -20.77 -3.33 12.38
C PHE A 94 -20.38 -4.76 12.79
N GLY A 95 -20.67 -5.16 14.02
CA GLY A 95 -20.24 -6.44 14.58
C GLY A 95 -18.72 -6.55 14.68
N TRP A 96 -18.03 -5.43 14.91
CA TRP A 96 -16.58 -5.42 15.10
C TRP A 96 -16.27 -5.51 16.58
N ASP A 97 -15.78 -6.68 16.97
CA ASP A 97 -15.27 -7.06 18.28
C ASP A 97 -13.83 -7.63 18.18
N ALA A 98 -13.33 -7.80 16.96
CA ALA A 98 -12.04 -8.39 16.63
C ALA A 98 -10.86 -7.40 16.84
N PHE A 99 -10.78 -6.77 18.00
CA PHE A 99 -9.65 -5.95 18.46
C PHE A 99 -9.38 -6.18 19.96
N ASP A 100 -8.23 -5.72 20.45
CA ASP A 100 -7.81 -5.92 21.84
C ASP A 100 -8.25 -4.77 22.76
N GLU A 101 -8.11 -3.53 22.29
CA GLU A 101 -8.34 -2.33 23.07
C GLU A 101 -8.78 -1.16 22.17
N ILE A 102 -9.46 -0.16 22.75
CA ILE A 102 -9.71 1.15 22.13
C ILE A 102 -8.97 2.20 22.95
N ARG A 103 -8.11 2.99 22.28
CA ARG A 103 -7.38 4.10 22.89
C ARG A 103 -7.77 5.43 22.27
N THR A 104 -7.88 6.43 23.11
CA THR A 104 -8.08 7.81 22.65
C THR A 104 -6.74 8.40 22.23
N ILE A 105 -6.69 9.05 21.07
CA ILE A 105 -5.52 9.84 20.65
C ILE A 105 -5.76 11.32 20.91
N LEU A 106 -4.82 11.94 21.61
CA LEU A 106 -4.79 13.38 21.85
C LEU A 106 -3.40 13.89 21.52
N ARG A 107 -3.31 15.10 20.96
CA ARG A 107 -2.03 15.75 20.73
C ARG A 107 -1.43 16.13 22.08
N GLU A 108 -0.11 15.94 22.21
CA GLU A 108 0.64 16.45 23.34
C GLU A 108 0.62 18.00 23.33
N PRO A 109 0.52 18.66 24.49
CA PRO A 109 0.58 20.11 24.57
C PRO A 109 1.86 20.66 23.92
N GLY A 110 1.72 21.67 23.05
CA GLY A 110 2.85 22.28 22.34
C GLY A 110 3.36 21.51 21.12
N HIS A 111 2.74 20.38 20.76
CA HIS A 111 3.09 19.60 19.57
C HIS A 111 1.96 19.61 18.54
N GLU A 112 2.30 19.93 17.30
CA GLU A 112 1.33 19.93 16.18
C GLU A 112 1.08 18.53 15.60
N ASN A 113 2.08 17.63 15.71
CA ASN A 113 2.07 16.30 15.13
C ASN A 113 1.96 15.21 16.19
N PHE A 114 1.29 14.11 15.85
CA PHE A 114 1.17 12.94 16.69
C PHE A 114 2.50 12.17 16.79
N ARG A 115 2.71 11.55 17.96
CA ARG A 115 3.81 10.62 18.27
C ARG A 115 3.22 9.33 18.82
N LEU A 116 4.02 8.26 18.90
CA LEU A 116 3.56 7.01 19.49
C LEU A 116 3.21 7.17 20.99
N SER A 117 3.86 8.09 21.69
CA SER A 117 3.50 8.46 23.07
C SER A 117 2.05 8.97 23.21
N CYS A 118 1.50 9.61 22.17
CA CYS A 118 0.09 10.04 22.14
C CYS A 118 -0.90 8.87 22.20
N LEU A 119 -0.44 7.62 22.01
CA LEU A 119 -1.22 6.39 22.08
C LEU A 119 -0.96 5.58 23.35
N ASN A 120 -0.29 6.18 24.35
CA ASN A 120 0.24 5.46 25.52
C ASN A 120 1.14 4.28 25.13
N CYS A 121 1.85 4.38 24.02
CA CYS A 121 2.87 3.41 23.63
C CYS A 121 4.10 3.61 24.53
N THR A 122 4.51 2.57 25.25
CA THR A 122 5.73 2.55 26.06
C THR A 122 6.96 2.42 25.17
N LEU A 123 8.13 2.88 25.63
CA LEU A 123 9.39 2.81 24.85
C LEU A 123 9.73 1.40 24.36
N GLU A 124 9.39 0.37 25.12
CA GLU A 124 9.59 -1.04 24.77
C GLU A 124 8.70 -1.51 23.60
N GLU A 125 7.55 -0.86 23.41
CA GLU A 125 6.60 -1.17 22.34
C GLU A 125 6.95 -0.44 21.04
N TYR A 126 7.66 0.70 21.08
CA TYR A 126 8.06 1.46 19.89
C TYR A 126 8.62 0.60 18.74
N PRO A 127 9.58 -0.32 18.98
CA PRO A 127 10.14 -1.11 17.89
C PRO A 127 9.16 -2.10 17.26
N VAL A 128 8.02 -2.40 17.88
CA VAL A 128 7.02 -3.36 17.39
C VAL A 128 5.70 -2.71 16.97
N SER A 129 5.59 -1.39 17.09
CA SER A 129 4.38 -0.63 16.80
C SER A 129 4.28 -0.19 15.35
N VAL A 130 3.07 -0.29 14.79
CA VAL A 130 2.68 0.25 13.48
C VAL A 130 1.43 1.08 13.64
N VAL A 131 1.39 2.24 13.00
CA VAL A 131 0.19 3.08 12.96
C VAL A 131 -0.46 2.97 11.59
N VAL A 132 -1.74 2.63 11.54
CA VAL A 132 -2.57 2.67 10.33
C VAL A 132 -3.50 3.88 10.44
N THR A 133 -3.34 4.86 9.57
CA THR A 133 -4.01 6.18 9.69
C THR A 133 -4.38 6.77 8.34
N THR A 134 -5.29 7.74 8.33
CA THR A 134 -5.72 8.44 7.11
C THR A 134 -4.69 9.44 6.58
N SER A 135 -3.76 9.92 7.42
CA SER A 135 -2.77 10.94 7.04
C SER A 135 -1.42 10.71 7.71
N ARG A 136 -0.41 10.38 6.91
CA ARG A 136 0.98 10.27 7.41
C ARG A 136 1.53 11.61 7.89
N ALA A 137 1.12 12.70 7.25
CA ALA A 137 1.59 14.05 7.57
C ALA A 137 1.13 14.55 8.95
N ALA A 138 0.09 13.94 9.54
CA ALA A 138 -0.35 14.26 10.90
C ALA A 138 0.58 13.67 11.98
N TRP A 139 1.52 12.80 11.60
CA TRP A 139 2.46 12.14 12.50
C TRP A 139 3.86 12.74 12.36
N HIS A 140 4.63 12.70 13.45
CA HIS A 140 6.00 13.17 13.47
C HIS A 140 6.87 12.36 12.49
N THR A 141 7.80 13.02 11.80
CA THR A 141 8.64 12.42 10.75
C THR A 141 9.43 11.20 11.22
N ALA A 142 9.90 11.23 12.48
CA ALA A 142 10.62 10.11 13.09
C ALA A 142 9.86 8.77 13.08
N VAL A 143 8.52 8.78 13.04
CA VAL A 143 7.70 7.56 13.03
C VAL A 143 7.12 7.25 11.65
N TRP A 144 7.41 8.03 10.61
CA TRP A 144 6.84 7.84 9.27
C TRP A 144 7.15 6.47 8.65
N SER A 145 8.28 5.86 9.01
CA SER A 145 8.60 4.50 8.58
C SER A 145 7.60 3.48 9.11
N GLN A 146 7.01 3.72 10.29
CA GLN A 146 6.06 2.85 10.98
C GLN A 146 4.59 3.23 10.70
N VAL A 147 4.35 4.22 9.84
CA VAL A 147 3.00 4.66 9.47
C VAL A 147 2.60 4.05 8.14
N VAL A 148 1.47 3.33 8.15
CA VAL A 148 0.76 2.86 6.97
C VAL A 148 -0.40 3.81 6.69
N GLU A 149 -0.27 4.61 5.65
CA GLU A 149 -1.28 5.59 5.27
C GLU A 149 -2.39 4.96 4.41
N VAL A 150 -3.64 5.13 4.82
CA VAL A 150 -4.83 4.65 4.11
C VAL A 150 -5.54 5.84 3.49
N ARG A 151 -5.46 5.95 2.16
CA ARG A 151 -6.12 7.02 1.40
C ARG A 151 -7.34 6.49 0.68
N HIS A 152 -8.50 6.70 1.28
CA HIS A 152 -9.77 6.46 0.61
C HIS A 152 -10.06 7.55 -0.42
N GLU A 153 -10.62 7.14 -1.57
CA GLU A 153 -11.11 8.10 -2.56
C GLU A 153 -12.39 8.74 -2.03
N THR A 154 -12.36 10.06 -1.85
CA THR A 154 -13.46 10.80 -1.24
C THR A 154 -14.75 10.71 -2.05
N ASN A 155 -14.62 10.58 -3.37
CA ASN A 155 -15.76 10.64 -4.28
C ASN A 155 -16.44 9.27 -4.43
N TYR A 156 -15.71 8.18 -4.22
CA TYR A 156 -16.19 6.80 -4.40
C TYR A 156 -15.78 5.92 -3.21
N PRO A 157 -16.26 6.22 -1.98
CA PRO A 157 -15.84 5.51 -0.78
C PRO A 157 -16.15 4.00 -0.85
N CYS A 158 -17.24 3.62 -1.52
CA CYS A 158 -17.73 2.25 -1.65
C CYS A 158 -16.91 1.37 -2.60
N GLN A 159 -16.07 1.99 -3.44
CA GLN A 159 -15.20 1.29 -4.40
C GLN A 159 -13.74 1.28 -3.93
N SER A 160 -13.49 1.73 -2.69
CA SER A 160 -12.13 1.92 -2.21
C SER A 160 -11.41 0.59 -1.95
N LEU A 161 -10.26 0.41 -2.62
CA LEU A 161 -9.33 -0.70 -2.37
C LEU A 161 -8.25 -0.36 -1.34
N ALA A 162 -8.35 0.79 -0.67
CA ALA A 162 -7.29 1.31 0.19
C ALA A 162 -6.97 0.38 1.37
N LEU A 163 -8.00 -0.21 1.99
CA LEU A 163 -7.80 -1.15 3.10
C LEU A 163 -7.15 -2.47 2.67
N LEU A 164 -7.41 -2.96 1.45
CA LEU A 164 -6.72 -4.15 0.94
C LEU A 164 -5.23 -3.88 0.68
N ARG A 165 -4.90 -2.69 0.15
CA ARG A 165 -3.51 -2.26 -0.02
C ARG A 165 -2.81 -2.10 1.34
N ALA A 166 -3.49 -1.48 2.31
CA ALA A 166 -2.99 -1.33 3.67
C ALA A 166 -2.77 -2.70 4.33
N LEU A 167 -3.69 -3.64 4.16
CA LEU A 167 -3.56 -5.00 4.69
C LEU A 167 -2.33 -5.69 4.13
N SER A 168 -2.10 -5.64 2.82
CA SER A 168 -0.91 -6.22 2.20
C SER A 168 0.38 -5.63 2.79
N CYS A 169 0.44 -4.31 3.02
CA CYS A 169 1.55 -3.67 3.71
C CYS A 169 1.72 -4.19 5.15
N CYS A 170 0.64 -4.22 5.94
CA CYS A 170 0.66 -4.72 7.31
C CYS A 170 1.11 -6.18 7.40
N LEU A 171 0.63 -7.04 6.50
CA LEU A 171 1.02 -8.45 6.45
C LEU A 171 2.51 -8.63 6.10
N ARG A 172 3.04 -7.85 5.16
CA ARG A 172 4.49 -7.85 4.86
C ARG A 172 5.33 -7.43 6.06
N ILE A 173 4.86 -6.46 6.84
CA ILE A 173 5.54 -6.03 8.08
C ILE A 173 5.51 -7.17 9.11
N ALA A 174 4.35 -7.77 9.33
CA ALA A 174 4.19 -8.89 10.25
C ALA A 174 5.05 -10.09 9.85
N GLU A 175 5.05 -10.46 8.57
CA GLU A 175 5.91 -11.52 8.01
C GLU A 175 7.39 -11.23 8.22
N CYS A 176 7.83 -9.98 7.99
CA CYS A 176 9.21 -9.58 8.21
C CYS A 176 9.59 -9.71 9.70
N ARG A 177 8.68 -9.40 10.62
CA ARG A 177 8.84 -9.59 12.06
C ARG A 177 8.85 -11.05 12.51
N VAL A 178 8.17 -11.94 11.78
CA VAL A 178 8.31 -13.39 11.98
C VAL A 178 9.71 -13.85 11.59
N ARG A 179 10.24 -13.38 10.45
CA ARG A 179 11.60 -13.71 10.00
C ARG A 179 12.71 -13.10 10.86
N PHE A 180 12.49 -11.88 11.36
CA PHE A 180 13.47 -11.09 12.11
C PHE A 180 12.86 -10.61 13.45
N PRO A 181 12.70 -11.52 14.44
CA PRO A 181 11.91 -11.28 15.65
C PRO A 181 12.51 -10.28 16.64
N HIS A 182 13.78 -9.90 16.49
CA HIS A 182 14.43 -8.87 17.31
C HIS A 182 14.67 -7.56 16.56
N THR A 183 14.31 -7.50 15.29
CA THR A 183 14.50 -6.30 14.45
C THR A 183 13.30 -5.37 14.58
N ALA A 184 13.57 -4.08 14.79
CA ALA A 184 12.52 -3.08 14.84
C ALA A 184 11.74 -3.03 13.51
N VAL A 185 10.43 -2.82 13.61
CA VAL A 185 9.51 -2.66 12.48
C VAL A 185 10.01 -1.61 11.48
N SER A 186 10.54 -0.49 11.96
CA SER A 186 11.13 0.54 11.11
C SER A 186 12.23 -0.02 10.21
N SER A 187 13.10 -0.88 10.73
CA SER A 187 14.16 -1.55 9.97
C SER A 187 13.61 -2.60 9.01
N CYS A 188 12.61 -3.38 9.42
CA CYS A 188 11.90 -4.33 8.56
C CYS A 188 11.27 -3.63 7.34
N ILE A 189 10.70 -2.44 7.54
CA ILE A 189 10.10 -1.62 6.50
C ILE A 189 11.19 -1.04 5.59
N SER A 190 12.26 -0.49 6.15
CA SER A 190 13.39 0.01 5.37
C SER A 190 13.99 -1.09 4.48
N PHE A 191 14.19 -2.30 5.02
CA PHE A 191 14.66 -3.45 4.23
C PHE A 191 13.70 -3.81 3.10
N SER A 192 12.40 -3.80 3.37
CA SER A 192 11.37 -4.08 2.37
C SER A 192 11.30 -3.02 1.27
N ARG A 193 11.49 -1.74 1.63
CA ARG A 193 11.50 -0.61 0.69
C ARG A 193 12.76 -0.57 -0.15
N ALA A 194 13.93 -0.80 0.45
CA ALA A 194 15.23 -0.77 -0.21
C ALA A 194 15.34 -1.78 -1.38
N ARG A 195 14.51 -2.81 -1.42
CA ARG A 195 14.49 -3.76 -2.54
C ARG A 195 13.74 -3.26 -3.77
N LEU A 196 12.84 -2.29 -3.61
CA LEU A 196 11.92 -1.86 -4.68
C LEU A 196 12.66 -1.25 -5.86
N PHE A 197 13.66 -0.39 -5.61
CA PHE A 197 14.46 0.26 -6.64
C PHE A 197 15.92 -0.18 -6.67
N SER A 198 16.26 -1.29 -5.99
CA SER A 198 17.63 -1.81 -5.88
C SER A 198 18.38 -1.98 -7.22
N GLN A 199 17.66 -2.22 -8.32
CA GLN A 199 18.25 -2.40 -9.66
C GLN A 199 18.22 -1.12 -10.51
N TYR A 200 17.58 -0.06 -10.03
CA TYR A 200 17.37 1.16 -10.79
C TYR A 200 18.41 2.23 -10.43
N ARG A 201 18.98 2.80 -11.50
CA ARG A 201 19.89 3.93 -11.47
C ARG A 201 19.17 5.16 -12.01
N PHE A 202 19.13 6.23 -11.24
CA PHE A 202 18.42 7.46 -11.53
C PHE A 202 19.40 8.57 -11.86
N TYR A 203 19.14 9.31 -12.93
CA TYR A 203 19.75 10.61 -13.16
C TYR A 203 18.71 11.69 -12.86
N LEU A 204 19.07 12.65 -12.02
CA LEU A 204 18.22 13.76 -11.64
C LEU A 204 18.54 14.97 -12.51
N SER A 205 17.54 15.49 -13.23
CA SER A 205 17.71 16.72 -14.00
C SER A 205 18.08 17.88 -13.07
N PRO A 206 19.02 18.76 -13.47
CA PRO A 206 19.34 19.98 -12.73
C PRO A 206 18.14 20.90 -12.49
N GLU A 207 17.09 20.75 -13.28
CA GLU A 207 15.89 21.58 -13.23
C GLU A 207 14.95 21.21 -12.08
N VAL A 208 15.12 20.05 -11.43
CA VAL A 208 14.20 19.57 -10.39
C VAL A 208 14.21 20.48 -9.15
N THR A 209 13.05 21.06 -8.84
CA THR A 209 12.82 21.74 -7.57
C THR A 209 12.90 20.77 -6.39
N ASP A 210 13.69 21.15 -5.39
CA ASP A 210 13.99 20.33 -4.19
C ASP A 210 14.62 18.96 -4.52
N PRO A 211 15.82 18.94 -5.12
CA PRO A 211 16.49 17.70 -5.48
C PRO A 211 16.77 16.83 -4.26
N SER A 212 17.06 17.43 -3.10
CA SER A 212 17.35 16.73 -1.85
C SER A 212 16.22 15.79 -1.42
N SER A 213 14.96 16.26 -1.43
CA SER A 213 13.81 15.43 -1.09
C SER A 213 13.63 14.27 -2.08
N VAL A 214 13.83 14.52 -3.37
CA VAL A 214 13.72 13.50 -4.42
C VAL A 214 14.81 12.44 -4.27
N VAL A 215 16.05 12.86 -4.03
CA VAL A 215 17.20 11.99 -3.75
C VAL A 215 16.94 11.12 -2.53
N MET A 216 16.46 11.71 -1.43
CA MET A 216 16.14 10.98 -0.21
C MET A 216 15.06 9.93 -0.46
N MET A 217 14.01 10.25 -1.22
CA MET A 217 12.98 9.27 -1.58
C MET A 217 13.56 8.13 -2.43
N ILE A 218 14.35 8.43 -3.47
CA ILE A 218 14.96 7.40 -4.32
C ILE A 218 15.81 6.44 -3.46
N ASN A 219 16.65 6.99 -2.59
CA ASN A 219 17.50 6.22 -1.70
C ASN A 219 16.69 5.42 -0.66
N GLU A 220 15.58 5.95 -0.14
CA GLU A 220 14.68 5.24 0.79
C GLU A 220 14.13 3.95 0.17
N TYR A 221 13.89 3.96 -1.15
CA TYR A 221 13.45 2.79 -1.92
C TYR A 221 14.62 1.97 -2.52
N GLY A 222 15.85 2.31 -2.16
CA GLY A 222 17.08 1.61 -2.55
C GLY A 222 17.56 1.88 -3.97
N GLY A 223 17.04 2.93 -4.60
CA GLY A 223 17.56 3.41 -5.88
C GLY A 223 18.93 4.07 -5.71
N TYR A 224 19.70 4.08 -6.79
CA TYR A 224 21.02 4.72 -6.83
C TYR A 224 21.02 5.93 -7.76
N LEU A 225 21.74 6.99 -7.41
CA LEU A 225 21.89 8.17 -8.27
C LEU A 225 23.19 8.12 -9.05
N VAL A 226 23.11 8.37 -10.35
CA VAL A 226 24.26 8.48 -11.25
C VAL A 226 24.50 9.94 -11.62
N SER A 227 25.76 10.32 -11.76
CA SER A 227 26.16 11.68 -12.15
C SER A 227 26.01 11.95 -13.63
N LYS A 228 25.91 10.91 -14.47
CA LYS A 228 25.80 11.03 -15.92
C LYS A 228 24.51 10.42 -16.44
N TYR A 229 23.97 11.04 -17.48
CA TYR A 229 22.74 10.58 -18.12
C TYR A 229 22.92 9.20 -18.78
N GLU A 230 24.09 8.89 -19.32
CA GLU A 230 24.38 7.64 -20.02
C GLU A 230 24.31 6.40 -19.12
N ASP A 231 24.60 6.57 -17.83
CA ASP A 231 24.64 5.50 -16.83
C ASP A 231 23.27 5.22 -16.19
N ALA A 232 22.27 6.04 -16.52
CA ALA A 232 20.96 6.02 -15.90
C ALA A 232 20.04 4.99 -16.56
N THR A 233 19.25 4.31 -15.74
CA THR A 233 18.08 3.53 -16.19
C THR A 233 16.82 4.39 -16.27
N HIS A 234 16.74 5.43 -15.44
CA HIS A 234 15.59 6.32 -15.32
C HIS A 234 16.05 7.79 -15.22
N TYR A 235 15.32 8.67 -15.87
CA TYR A 235 15.53 10.12 -15.81
C TYR A 235 14.40 10.76 -15.01
N VAL A 236 14.76 11.57 -14.03
CA VAL A 236 13.79 12.32 -13.22
C VAL A 236 13.88 13.78 -13.65
N ILE A 237 12.78 14.28 -14.20
CA ILE A 237 12.62 15.66 -14.71
C ILE A 237 11.48 16.34 -13.96
N GLU A 238 11.52 17.66 -13.83
CA GLU A 238 10.39 18.42 -13.29
C GLU A 238 9.28 18.54 -14.34
N GLU A 239 8.03 18.48 -13.89
CA GLU A 239 6.87 18.66 -14.76
C GLU A 239 6.73 20.16 -15.11
N GLY A 240 7.32 20.55 -16.24
CA GLY A 240 7.14 21.88 -16.86
C GLY A 240 6.10 21.89 -17.99
N GLU A 241 5.75 23.08 -18.50
CA GLU A 241 4.85 23.27 -19.66
C GLU A 241 5.37 22.60 -20.95
N ASN A 242 6.69 22.35 -21.02
CA ASN A 242 7.36 21.60 -22.09
C ASN A 242 7.72 20.15 -21.69
N SER A 243 7.00 19.55 -20.74
CA SER A 243 7.14 18.12 -20.47
C SER A 243 6.88 17.36 -21.77
N PHE A 244 7.93 16.71 -22.30
CA PHE A 244 7.85 16.00 -23.57
C PHE A 244 6.62 15.10 -23.58
N SER A 245 5.68 15.36 -24.51
CA SER A 245 4.69 14.37 -24.89
C SER A 245 5.45 13.20 -25.52
N CYS A 246 5.92 12.30 -24.68
CA CYS A 246 6.58 11.09 -25.12
C CYS A 246 5.51 10.21 -25.71
N THR A 247 5.19 10.45 -26.97
CA THR A 247 4.56 9.46 -27.83
C THR A 247 5.45 8.23 -27.73
N LEU A 248 4.88 7.14 -27.21
CA LEU A 248 5.48 5.82 -27.29
C LEU A 248 5.85 5.58 -28.75
N GLN A 249 7.11 5.79 -29.12
CA GLN A 249 7.61 5.30 -30.39
C GLN A 249 7.55 3.78 -30.27
N LYS A 250 6.50 3.19 -30.86
CA LYS A 250 6.44 1.77 -31.20
C LYS A 250 7.82 1.40 -31.77
N PRO A 251 8.45 0.32 -31.29
CA PRO A 251 9.65 -0.19 -31.94
C PRO A 251 9.26 -0.47 -33.40
N ARG A 252 9.80 0.31 -34.34
CA ARG A 252 9.75 -0.08 -35.75
C ARG A 252 10.66 -1.28 -35.86
N LEU A 253 10.06 -2.47 -35.96
CA LEU A 253 10.74 -3.65 -36.48
C LEU A 253 11.17 -3.28 -37.91
N SER A 254 12.42 -2.89 -38.07
CA SER A 254 13.04 -2.74 -39.37
C SER A 254 13.15 -4.13 -39.98
N ARG A 255 12.15 -4.48 -40.80
CA ARG A 255 12.26 -5.54 -41.78
C ARG A 255 13.16 -4.98 -42.89
N GLU A 256 14.44 -5.31 -42.84
CA GLU A 256 15.32 -5.12 -43.99
C GLU A 256 14.95 -6.17 -45.03
N ASP A 257 13.97 -5.84 -45.86
CA ASP A 257 13.81 -6.45 -47.18
C ASP A 257 14.79 -5.72 -48.12
N GLY A 258 15.94 -6.36 -48.37
CA GLY A 258 16.88 -6.00 -49.42
C GLY A 258 16.91 -7.09 -50.48
N GLU A 259 16.16 -6.90 -51.56
CA GLU A 259 16.08 -7.79 -52.71
C GLU A 259 17.40 -7.85 -53.50
N ARG A 260 17.87 -9.05 -53.90
CA ARG A 260 17.97 -9.45 -55.31
C ARG A 260 18.49 -10.88 -55.53
N SER A 261 17.65 -11.62 -56.27
CA SER A 261 17.97 -12.64 -57.28
C SER A 261 18.50 -14.02 -56.84
N SER A 262 17.62 -15.02 -56.84
CA SER A 262 17.52 -16.02 -57.93
C SER A 262 16.49 -17.13 -57.63
N SER A 263 15.47 -17.20 -58.50
CA SER A 263 14.85 -18.39 -59.09
C SER A 263 14.40 -19.59 -58.21
N LEU A 264 13.07 -19.79 -58.10
CA LEU A 264 12.29 -20.91 -58.72
C LEU A 264 11.01 -21.24 -57.92
N SER A 265 9.87 -21.26 -58.63
CA SER A 265 8.66 -22.14 -58.53
C SER A 265 8.09 -22.48 -57.14
N SER A 266 6.78 -22.47 -56.84
CA SER A 266 5.57 -22.65 -57.64
C SER A 266 4.33 -22.43 -56.76
N SER A 267 3.30 -21.83 -57.35
CA SER A 267 1.86 -22.13 -57.29
C SER A 267 1.12 -22.38 -55.95
N ASP A 268 0.16 -21.47 -55.74
CA ASP A 268 -1.28 -21.69 -55.50
C ASP A 268 -1.75 -22.38 -54.21
N SER A 269 -2.50 -21.65 -53.37
CA SER A 269 -3.97 -21.78 -53.32
C SER A 269 -4.60 -20.90 -52.23
N GLU A 270 -5.82 -20.45 -52.55
CA GLU A 270 -6.67 -19.46 -51.90
C GLU A 270 -7.44 -19.97 -50.65
N GLY A 271 -8.10 -19.04 -49.95
CA GLY A 271 -9.31 -19.30 -49.12
C GLY A 271 -9.12 -18.96 -47.64
N SER A 272 -9.46 -17.74 -47.18
CA SER A 272 -10.82 -17.25 -46.82
C SER A 272 -11.30 -17.67 -45.42
N ASP A 273 -11.47 -16.64 -44.58
CA ASP A 273 -12.48 -16.38 -43.54
C ASP A 273 -13.30 -17.55 -42.94
N SER A 274 -13.36 -17.59 -41.59
CA SER A 274 -14.54 -17.12 -40.83
C SER A 274 -14.84 -17.91 -39.54
N SER A 275 -15.33 -17.15 -38.55
CA SER A 275 -16.33 -17.48 -37.51
C SER A 275 -16.09 -18.56 -36.43
N SER A 276 -16.01 -18.07 -35.19
CA SER A 276 -16.74 -18.48 -33.96
C SER A 276 -17.33 -19.90 -33.84
N ALA A 277 -17.02 -20.58 -32.74
CA ALA A 277 -17.99 -21.38 -31.97
C ALA A 277 -17.53 -21.56 -30.52
N ALA A 278 -18.50 -21.71 -29.64
CA ALA A 278 -18.43 -21.58 -28.20
C ALA A 278 -18.50 -22.94 -27.48
N LEU A 279 -18.06 -22.94 -26.22
CA LEU A 279 -18.45 -23.81 -25.08
C LEU A 279 -18.10 -25.31 -25.14
N ILE A 280 -17.44 -25.81 -24.09
CA ILE A 280 -18.03 -26.66 -23.04
C ILE A 280 -17.03 -26.82 -21.89
N ASP A 281 -17.61 -26.82 -20.70
CA ASP A 281 -17.08 -26.88 -19.34
C ASP A 281 -16.68 -28.33 -18.92
N VAL A 282 -16.25 -28.47 -17.66
CA VAL A 282 -16.31 -29.66 -16.77
C VAL A 282 -14.94 -30.22 -16.32
N GLU A 283 -14.58 -29.82 -15.09
CA GLU A 283 -14.16 -30.63 -13.91
C GLU A 283 -12.94 -31.60 -14.02
N ARG A 284 -12.18 -31.97 -12.99
CA ARG A 284 -11.97 -31.61 -11.58
C ARG A 284 -10.88 -32.58 -11.06
N GLU A 285 -10.01 -32.09 -10.17
CA GLU A 285 -9.19 -32.80 -9.16
C GLU A 285 -8.04 -33.75 -9.58
N SER A 286 -6.85 -33.44 -9.05
CA SER A 286 -6.08 -34.25 -8.09
C SER A 286 -4.58 -34.37 -8.38
N SER A 287 -3.82 -33.90 -7.38
CA SER A 287 -2.42 -34.10 -6.97
C SER A 287 -1.61 -35.25 -7.57
N VAL A 288 -0.28 -35.06 -7.74
CA VAL A 288 0.80 -35.61 -6.88
C VAL A 288 2.20 -35.26 -7.46
N SER A 289 3.03 -34.64 -6.61
CA SER A 289 4.50 -34.71 -6.38
C SER A 289 5.58 -34.78 -7.49
N LEU A 290 6.49 -33.79 -7.39
CA LEU A 290 7.96 -33.84 -7.30
C LEU A 290 8.76 -34.84 -8.17
N ASN A 291 9.68 -34.28 -8.98
CA ASN A 291 11.11 -34.52 -8.81
C ASN A 291 11.98 -33.41 -9.42
N SER A 292 13.09 -33.15 -8.74
CA SER A 292 14.20 -32.25 -9.09
C SER A 292 14.99 -32.74 -10.30
N ASP A 293 15.55 -31.84 -11.10
CA ASP A 293 16.91 -32.01 -11.63
C ASP A 293 17.56 -30.66 -11.99
N SER A 294 18.87 -30.62 -11.75
CA SER A 294 19.84 -29.54 -11.90
C SER A 294 20.40 -29.44 -13.32
N GLY A 295 20.78 -28.22 -13.75
CA GLY A 295 21.58 -28.01 -14.96
C GLY A 295 21.89 -26.53 -15.21
N GLU A 296 23.16 -26.18 -15.09
CA GLU A 296 23.77 -24.86 -15.28
C GLU A 296 23.95 -24.46 -16.77
N GLU A 297 24.03 -23.14 -16.97
CA GLU A 297 24.71 -22.37 -18.04
C GLU A 297 24.26 -22.49 -19.52
N ASP A 298 23.83 -21.38 -20.15
CA ASP A 298 24.72 -20.49 -20.93
C ASP A 298 23.98 -19.23 -21.44
N ASN A 299 24.79 -18.22 -21.71
CA ASN A 299 24.57 -16.85 -22.14
C ASN A 299 23.62 -16.62 -23.33
N GLY A 300 22.91 -15.50 -23.26
CA GLY A 300 22.23 -14.90 -24.40
C GLY A 300 21.71 -13.51 -24.08
N GLY A 301 22.59 -12.51 -24.11
CA GLY A 301 22.23 -11.11 -23.89
C GLY A 301 21.28 -10.58 -24.95
N ALA A 302 20.12 -10.06 -24.52
CA ALA A 302 19.35 -9.09 -25.26
C ALA A 302 18.71 -8.12 -24.26
N SER A 303 19.43 -7.02 -23.98
CA SER A 303 18.95 -5.90 -23.17
C SER A 303 17.84 -5.17 -23.93
N GLY A 304 16.61 -5.66 -23.78
CA GLY A 304 15.41 -4.93 -24.16
C GLY A 304 15.20 -3.75 -23.22
N LYS A 305 15.67 -2.57 -23.60
CA LYS A 305 15.44 -1.31 -22.87
C LYS A 305 13.95 -0.93 -22.93
N SER A 306 13.17 -1.41 -21.96
CA SER A 306 11.81 -0.93 -21.72
C SER A 306 11.89 0.42 -21.00
N ARG A 307 11.51 1.49 -21.70
CA ARG A 307 11.39 2.85 -21.14
C ARG A 307 10.08 2.95 -20.36
N ILE A 308 10.16 3.16 -19.05
CA ILE A 308 9.00 3.49 -18.21
C ILE A 308 9.24 4.87 -17.60
N LEU A 309 8.39 5.83 -17.96
CA LEU A 309 8.35 7.16 -17.38
C LEU A 309 7.50 7.10 -16.10
N VAL A 310 8.08 7.50 -14.97
CA VAL A 310 7.35 7.62 -13.70
C VAL A 310 7.09 9.10 -13.43
N THR A 311 5.84 9.53 -13.63
CA THR A 311 5.40 10.90 -13.30
C THR A 311 5.05 10.98 -11.81
N MET A 312 5.82 11.75 -11.04
CA MET A 312 5.53 12.03 -9.63
C MET A 312 4.78 13.36 -9.51
N ARG A 313 3.48 13.30 -9.17
CA ARG A 313 2.66 14.50 -8.95
C ARG A 313 2.94 15.11 -7.58
N SER A 314 3.53 16.31 -7.54
CA SER A 314 3.54 17.18 -6.36
C SER A 314 2.29 18.06 -6.37
N LYS A 315 1.29 17.77 -5.53
CA LYS A 315 0.13 18.66 -5.33
C LYS A 315 0.36 19.57 -4.12
N LYS A 316 0.75 20.80 -4.40
CA LYS A 316 0.67 21.94 -3.48
C LYS A 316 -0.81 22.28 -3.26
N LYS A 317 -1.42 21.82 -2.15
CA LYS A 317 -2.79 22.22 -1.80
C LYS A 317 -2.77 23.49 -0.95
N ARG A 318 -3.38 24.55 -1.48
CA ARG A 318 -3.83 25.72 -0.71
C ARG A 318 -4.85 25.26 0.32
N LEU A 319 -4.66 25.67 1.58
CA LEU A 319 -5.61 25.53 2.66
C LEU A 319 -6.89 26.30 2.32
N PHE A 320 -8.01 25.60 2.29
CA PHE A 320 -9.34 26.18 2.50
C PHE A 320 -9.86 25.60 3.81
N MET A 321 -10.00 26.46 4.82
CA MET A 321 -10.73 26.15 6.05
C MET A 321 -12.23 26.17 5.78
N PRO A 322 -12.99 25.18 6.26
CA PRO A 322 -14.36 25.41 6.68
C PRO A 322 -14.36 25.75 8.18
N GLN A 323 -14.89 26.93 8.48
CA GLN A 323 -15.28 27.34 9.82
C GLN A 323 -16.27 26.31 10.40
N CYS A 324 -15.91 25.68 11.51
CA CYS A 324 -16.88 25.02 12.37
C CYS A 324 -17.39 26.04 13.39
N CYS A 325 -18.71 26.14 13.44
CA CYS A 325 -19.48 26.90 14.42
C CYS A 325 -19.09 26.52 15.85
N HIS A 326 -19.06 27.54 16.69
CA HIS A 326 -18.90 27.46 18.14
C HIS A 326 -19.82 26.42 18.79
N LEU A 327 -19.22 25.53 19.59
CA LEU A 327 -19.55 25.26 20.99
C LEU A 327 -18.32 24.65 21.67
#